data_AF-A0A1A9BXD3-F1
#
_entry.id   AF-A0A1A9BXD3-F1
#
_cell.length_a   1.000
_cell.length_b   1.000
_cell.length_c   1.000
_cell.angle_alpha   90.00
_cell.angle_beta   90.00
_cell.angle_gamma   90.00
#
_symmetry.space_group_name_H-M   'P 1'
#
loop_
_entity.id
_entity.type
_entity.pdbx_description
1 polymer ?
#
loop_
_entity_poly.entity_id
_entity_poly.type
_entity_poly.pdbx_seq_one_letter_code
_entity_poly.pdbx_strand_id
1 'polypeptide(L)'
;MGIFAWWRDRRVSAQLDRLAEAVRSGTALIADATAYEAAGDQAAIPGVVECWDDILQFKANTELPSWTEGWRIPQSQIEDVRACEQPGELVITFRTPTRFRAIAVTPLLHAEKWRGLVAP
;
A
#
# COMPACT_ATOMS: atom_id res chain seq x y z
N MET A 1 -23.41 -18.07 -5.21
CA MET A 1 -21.96 -17.96 -4.95
C MET A 1 -21.22 -18.70 -6.05
N GLY A 2 -20.71 -17.97 -7.05
CA GLY A 2 -20.17 -18.56 -8.29
C GLY A 2 -18.67 -18.85 -8.22
N ILE A 3 -18.24 -19.89 -8.95
CA ILE A 3 -16.83 -20.31 -9.09
C ILE A 3 -15.92 -19.13 -9.48
N PHE A 4 -16.41 -18.16 -10.25
CA PHE A 4 -15.69 -16.94 -10.61
C PHE A 4 -15.36 -16.01 -9.43
N ALA A 5 -16.27 -15.89 -8.45
CA ALA A 5 -15.99 -15.08 -7.25
C ALA A 5 -14.92 -15.75 -6.38
N TRP A 6 -15.00 -17.07 -6.22
CA TRP A 6 -14.01 -17.86 -5.49
C TRP A 6 -12.62 -17.84 -6.14
N TRP A 7 -12.54 -17.92 -7.47
CA TRP A 7 -11.28 -17.79 -8.21
C TRP A 7 -10.69 -16.38 -8.12
N ARG A 8 -11.54 -15.35 -8.16
CA ARG A 8 -11.13 -13.95 -8.00
C ARG A 8 -10.58 -13.69 -6.60
N ASP A 9 -11.25 -14.18 -5.57
CA ASP A 9 -10.78 -14.06 -4.18
C ASP A 9 -9.43 -14.76 -3.98
N ARG A 10 -9.28 -16.00 -4.44
CA ARG A 10 -7.98 -16.70 -4.36
C ARG A 10 -6.83 -15.98 -5.05
N ARG A 11 -7.10 -15.37 -6.21
CA ARG A 11 -6.09 -14.62 -6.95
C ARG A 11 -5.71 -13.32 -6.23
N VAL A 12 -6.68 -12.64 -5.63
CA VAL A 12 -6.45 -11.46 -4.80
C VAL A 12 -5.66 -11.82 -3.55
N SER A 13 -6.01 -12.89 -2.83
CA SER A 13 -5.27 -13.36 -1.66
C SER A 13 -3.81 -13.70 -2.00
N ALA A 14 -3.57 -14.49 -3.06
CA ALA A 14 -2.20 -14.84 -3.47
C ALA A 14 -1.38 -13.62 -3.91
N GLN A 15 -2.03 -12.57 -4.41
CA GLN A 15 -1.36 -11.32 -4.76
C GLN A 15 -1.05 -10.48 -3.51
N LEU A 16 -1.96 -10.43 -2.54
CA LEU A 16 -1.72 -9.77 -1.25
C LEU A 16 -0.60 -10.46 -0.47
N ASP A 17 -0.53 -11.80 -0.50
CA ASP A 17 0.56 -12.55 0.12
C ASP A 17 1.91 -12.23 -0.52
N ARG A 18 1.96 -12.10 -1.86
CA ARG A 18 3.19 -11.67 -2.56
C ARG A 18 3.59 -10.24 -2.23
N LEU A 19 2.62 -9.34 -2.07
CA LEU A 19 2.88 -7.95 -1.66
C LEU A 19 3.38 -7.90 -0.21
N ALA A 20 2.75 -8.67 0.68
CA ALA A 20 3.16 -8.80 2.07
C ALA A 20 4.61 -9.31 2.15
N GLU A 21 4.94 -10.34 1.38
CA GLU A 21 6.29 -10.89 1.32
C GLU A 21 7.29 -9.88 0.76
N ALA A 22 6.96 -9.19 -0.33
CA ALA A 22 7.84 -8.16 -0.90
C ALA A 22 8.13 -7.04 0.11
N VAL A 23 7.10 -6.57 0.83
CA VAL A 23 7.24 -5.55 1.88
C VAL A 23 8.07 -6.07 3.05
N ARG A 24 7.97 -7.35 3.42
CA ARG A 24 8.75 -7.96 4.51
C ARG A 24 10.18 -8.26 4.12
N SER A 25 10.42 -8.62 2.86
CA SER A 25 11.73 -9.05 2.38
C SER A 25 12.55 -7.91 1.76
N GLY A 26 12.03 -6.68 1.76
CA GLY A 26 12.69 -5.51 1.16
C GLY A 26 12.77 -5.58 -0.37
N THR A 27 11.96 -6.42 -1.01
CA THR A 27 11.94 -6.56 -2.46
C THR A 27 11.35 -5.31 -3.11
N ALA A 28 11.94 -4.90 -4.24
CA ALA A 28 11.45 -3.82 -5.07
C ALA A 28 9.93 -3.93 -5.34
N LEU A 29 9.16 -2.97 -4.83
CA LEU A 29 7.72 -2.88 -5.02
C LEU A 29 7.32 -1.42 -5.24
N ILE A 30 6.38 -1.16 -6.15
CA ILE A 30 5.71 0.14 -6.31
C ILE A 30 4.21 -0.12 -6.42
N ALA A 31 3.40 0.54 -5.59
CA ALA A 31 1.96 0.34 -5.56
C ALA A 31 1.21 1.58 -5.05
N ASP A 32 -0.04 1.75 -5.48
CA ASP A 32 -0.93 2.78 -4.93
C ASP A 32 -1.18 2.52 -3.45
N ALA A 33 -1.16 3.59 -2.65
CA ALA A 33 -1.31 3.49 -1.22
C ALA A 33 -2.04 4.69 -0.62
N THR A 34 -2.58 4.50 0.58
CA THR A 34 -3.17 5.56 1.39
C THR A 34 -2.51 5.54 2.76
N ALA A 35 -1.88 6.65 3.15
CA ALA A 35 -1.26 6.80 4.45
C ALA A 35 -2.22 7.42 5.45
N TYR A 36 -2.17 6.95 6.69
CA TYR A 36 -2.94 7.46 7.82
C TYR A 36 -1.96 8.01 8.87
N GLU A 37 -1.98 9.33 9.08
CA GLU A 37 -1.07 9.99 10.03
C GLU A 37 -1.34 9.57 11.49
N ALA A 38 -0.27 9.54 12.29
CA ALA A 38 -0.34 9.17 13.71
C ALA A 38 -0.82 10.32 14.61
N ALA A 39 -0.67 11.57 14.16
CA ALA A 39 -1.05 12.77 14.90
C ALA A 39 -2.20 13.50 14.19
N GLY A 40 -3.37 13.53 14.82
CA GLY A 40 -4.47 14.43 14.43
C GLY A 40 -5.37 13.92 13.30
N ASP A 41 -6.66 14.20 13.49
CA ASP A 41 -7.82 14.03 12.61
C ASP A 41 -7.59 13.33 11.26
N GLN A 42 -7.73 12.00 11.25
CA GLN A 42 -8.09 11.08 10.15
C GLN A 42 -7.81 11.49 8.67
N ALA A 43 -6.74 12.23 8.38
CA ALA A 43 -6.39 12.63 7.03
C ALA A 43 -5.79 11.43 6.31
N ALA A 44 -6.63 10.71 5.57
CA ALA A 44 -6.19 9.71 4.60
C ALA A 44 -5.46 10.44 3.46
N ILE A 45 -4.16 10.21 3.33
CA ILE A 45 -3.32 10.83 2.30
C ILE A 45 -3.14 9.82 1.16
N PRO A 46 -3.75 10.04 -0.01
CA PRO A 46 -3.54 9.18 -1.17
C PRO A 46 -2.14 9.43 -1.77
N GLY A 47 -1.49 8.35 -2.18
CA GLY A 47 -0.12 8.39 -2.68
C GLY A 47 0.31 7.07 -3.30
N VAL A 48 1.62 6.93 -3.43
CA VAL A 48 2.28 5.71 -3.88
C VAL A 48 3.23 5.25 -2.77
N VAL A 49 3.25 3.95 -2.51
CA VAL A 49 4.30 3.32 -1.72
C VAL A 49 5.31 2.68 -2.65
N GLU A 50 6.56 2.83 -2.30
CA GLU A 50 7.68 2.19 -2.96
C GLU A 50 8.51 1.46 -1.88
N CYS A 51 8.98 0.25 -2.15
CA CYS A 51 9.83 -0.50 -1.25
C CYS A 51 11.09 -0.92 -1.98
N TRP A 52 12.26 -0.74 -1.37
CA TRP A 52 13.57 -1.20 -1.83
C TRP A 52 14.56 -1.18 -0.67
N ASP A 53 15.57 -2.05 -0.68
CA ASP A 53 16.70 -2.04 0.27
C ASP A 53 16.28 -1.81 1.74
N ASP A 54 15.27 -2.55 2.21
CA ASP A 54 14.70 -2.47 3.56
C ASP A 54 14.08 -1.10 3.93
N ILE A 55 13.82 -0.25 2.94
CA ILE A 55 13.16 1.04 3.07
C ILE A 55 11.78 0.95 2.42
N LEU A 56 10.78 1.45 3.13
CA LEU A 56 9.45 1.76 2.60
C LEU A 56 9.35 3.28 2.44
N GLN A 57 9.23 3.76 1.21
CA GLN A 57 9.02 5.16 0.91
C GLN A 57 7.55 5.39 0.54
N PHE A 58 6.90 6.34 1.20
CA PHE A 58 5.56 6.81 0.83
C PHE A 58 5.68 8.19 0.19
N LYS A 59 4.99 8.42 -0.93
CA LYS A 59 4.96 9.70 -1.61
C LYS A 59 3.52 10.11 -1.88
N ALA A 60 3.09 11.26 -1.36
CA ALA A 60 1.74 11.75 -1.59
C ALA A 60 1.52 12.09 -3.07
N ASN A 61 0.28 11.94 -3.56
CA ASN A 61 -0.07 12.27 -4.94
C ASN A 61 0.27 13.73 -5.32
N THR A 62 0.13 14.64 -4.36
CA THR A 62 0.50 16.06 -4.52
C THR A 62 2.00 16.28 -4.70
N GLU A 63 2.82 15.33 -4.26
CA GLU A 63 4.29 15.39 -4.29
C GLU A 63 4.90 14.61 -5.47
N LEU A 64 4.12 13.76 -6.15
CA LEU A 64 4.55 13.03 -7.35
C LEU A 64 5.24 13.90 -8.42
N PRO A 65 4.75 15.10 -8.79
CA PRO A 65 5.41 15.92 -9.79
C PRO A 65 6.70 16.60 -9.29
N SER A 66 6.95 16.60 -7.98
CA SER A 66 8.17 17.16 -7.40
C SER A 66 9.27 16.10 -7.25
N TRP A 67 10.54 16.54 -7.35
CA TRP A 67 11.72 15.72 -7.06
C TRP A 67 11.92 15.44 -5.56
N THR A 68 10.89 15.64 -4.73
CA THR A 68 10.94 15.31 -3.32
C THR A 68 11.10 13.80 -3.12
N GLU A 69 11.92 13.43 -2.15
CA GLU A 69 12.22 12.04 -1.79
C GLU A 69 11.06 11.34 -1.04
N GLY A 70 9.89 11.98 -0.90
CA GLY A 70 8.78 11.46 -0.10
C GLY A 70 9.16 11.22 1.37
N TRP A 71 8.38 10.39 2.06
CA TRP A 71 8.63 9.97 3.43
C TRP A 71 9.22 8.57 3.47
N ARG A 72 10.47 8.45 3.91
CA ARG A 72 11.17 7.18 4.06
C ARG A 72 10.97 6.61 5.45
N ILE A 73 10.61 5.33 5.50
CA ILE A 73 10.30 4.57 6.70
C ILE A 73 11.14 3.29 6.66
N PRO A 74 12.13 3.13 7.55
CA PRO A 74 12.89 1.89 7.66
C PRO A 74 11.97 0.71 8.00
N GLN A 75 12.20 -0.47 7.43
CA GLN A 75 11.48 -1.69 7.79
C GLN A 75 11.52 -2.00 9.28
N SER A 76 12.59 -1.63 9.99
CA SER A 76 12.72 -1.81 11.44
C SER A 76 11.63 -1.07 12.24
N GLN A 77 10.97 -0.09 11.63
CA GLN A 77 9.84 0.64 12.20
C GLN A 77 8.49 0.01 11.85
N ILE A 78 8.44 -1.03 11.00
CA ILE A 78 7.22 -1.78 10.74
C ILE A 78 6.90 -2.64 11.96
N GLU A 79 5.68 -2.49 12.46
CA GLU A 79 5.13 -3.33 13.53
C GLU A 79 4.51 -4.60 12.94
N ASP A 80 3.68 -4.45 11.91
CA ASP A 80 2.95 -5.55 11.32
C ASP A 80 2.54 -5.25 9.86
N VAL A 81 2.38 -6.32 9.08
CA VAL A 81 1.94 -6.32 7.68
C VAL A 81 0.83 -7.36 7.55
N ARG A 82 -0.41 -6.91 7.35
CA ARG A 82 -1.61 -7.77 7.30
C ARG A 82 -2.39 -7.57 6.01
N ALA A 83 -2.82 -8.67 5.39
CA ALA A 83 -3.81 -8.63 4.32
C ALA A 83 -5.22 -8.46 4.91
N CYS A 84 -5.98 -7.49 4.40
CA CYS A 84 -7.39 -7.29 4.70
C CYS A 84 -8.24 -7.95 3.62
N GLU A 85 -9.14 -8.86 4.02
CA GLU A 85 -9.98 -9.61 3.09
C GLU A 85 -10.93 -8.73 2.26
N GLN A 86 -11.34 -7.56 2.80
CA GLN A 86 -12.11 -6.56 2.08
C GLN A 86 -11.65 -5.16 2.50
N PRO A 87 -11.32 -4.25 1.57
CA PRO A 87 -11.50 -4.32 0.12
C PRO A 87 -10.33 -4.95 -0.67
N GLY A 88 -9.56 -5.87 -0.06
CA GLY A 88 -8.42 -6.52 -0.70
C GLY A 88 -7.18 -5.63 -0.65
N GLU A 89 -6.85 -5.12 0.54
CA GLU A 89 -5.75 -4.20 0.80
C GLU A 89 -4.69 -4.88 1.67
N LEU A 90 -3.44 -4.43 1.57
CA LEU A 90 -2.39 -4.77 2.51
C LEU A 90 -2.20 -3.59 3.48
N VAL A 91 -2.48 -3.79 4.75
CA VAL A 91 -2.26 -2.77 5.78
C VAL A 91 -0.91 -2.98 6.45
N ILE A 92 -0.07 -1.96 6.37
CA ILE A 92 1.23 -1.88 7.02
C ILE A 92 1.07 -0.95 8.21
N THR A 93 1.40 -1.42 9.41
CA THR A 93 1.35 -0.63 10.65
C THR A 93 2.75 -0.38 11.18
N PHE A 94 2.94 0.74 11.85
CA PHE A 94 4.26 1.21 12.25
C PHE A 94 4.36 1.42 13.76
N ARG A 95 5.53 1.11 14.31
CA ARG A 95 5.86 1.31 15.72
C ARG A 95 6.02 2.80 16.00
N THR A 96 5.45 3.27 17.11
CA THR A 96 5.67 4.66 17.53
C THR A 96 7.11 4.89 18.02
N PRO A 97 7.67 6.10 17.85
CA PRO A 97 7.09 7.28 17.19
C PRO A 97 7.39 7.29 15.68
N THR A 98 6.35 7.14 14.85
CA THR A 98 6.41 7.29 13.39
C THR A 98 5.41 8.34 12.92
N ARG A 99 5.68 8.93 11.74
CA ARG A 99 4.76 9.92 11.14
C ARG A 99 3.38 9.30 10.84
N PHE A 100 3.39 8.08 10.31
CA PHE A 100 2.18 7.35 9.97
C PHE A 100 1.89 6.29 11.02
N ARG A 101 0.60 6.13 11.32
CA ARG A 101 0.08 4.99 12.09
C ARG A 101 -0.04 3.75 11.21
N ALA A 102 -0.51 3.94 9.97
CA ALA A 102 -0.68 2.87 9.01
C ALA A 102 -0.58 3.36 7.57
N ILE A 103 -0.24 2.46 6.66
CA ILE A 103 -0.35 2.64 5.21
C ILE A 103 -1.14 1.46 4.66
N ALA A 104 -2.27 1.74 3.99
CA ALA A 104 -3.03 0.75 3.24
C ALA A 104 -2.54 0.74 1.79
N VAL A 105 -2.03 -0.40 1.33
CA VAL A 105 -1.53 -0.61 -0.03
C VAL A 105 -2.56 -1.38 -0.83
N THR A 106 -2.94 -0.83 -1.98
CA THR A 106 -3.92 -1.44 -2.85
C THR A 106 -3.20 -2.22 -3.95
N PRO A 107 -3.51 -3.52 -4.17
CA PRO A 107 -2.93 -4.25 -5.28
C PRO A 107 -3.25 -3.56 -6.61
N LEU A 108 -2.25 -3.54 -7.52
CA LEU A 108 -2.27 -2.93 -8.86
C LEU A 108 -3.50 -3.26 -9.75
N LEU A 109 -4.35 -4.20 -9.34
CA LEU A 109 -5.67 -4.45 -9.94
C LEU A 109 -6.60 -3.21 -9.88
N HIS A 110 -6.33 -2.24 -9.01
CA HIS A 110 -7.03 -0.96 -9.03
C HIS A 110 -6.57 -0.02 -10.16
N ALA A 111 -5.39 -0.22 -10.76
CA ALA A 111 -4.98 0.54 -11.94
C ALA A 111 -5.88 0.22 -13.17
N GLU A 112 -6.46 -0.99 -13.22
CA GLU A 112 -7.49 -1.31 -14.23
C GLU A 112 -8.85 -0.67 -13.93
N LYS A 113 -9.16 -0.34 -12.67
CA LYS A 113 -10.37 0.41 -12.31
C LYS A 113 -10.30 1.87 -12.74
N TRP A 114 -9.13 2.50 -12.73
CA TRP A 114 -8.96 3.87 -13.22
C TRP A 114 -8.89 3.95 -14.75
N ARG A 115 -8.37 2.92 -15.44
CA ARG A 115 -8.44 2.85 -16.91
C ARG A 115 -9.89 2.80 -17.45
N GLY A 116 -10.84 2.29 -16.66
CA GLY A 116 -12.27 2.33 -16.99
C GLY A 116 -12.98 3.67 -16.75
N LEU A 117 -12.34 4.63 -16.06
CA LEU A 117 -12.87 5.98 -15.80
C LEU A 117 -12.28 7.05 -16.72
N VAL A 118 -11.28 6.70 -17.55
CA VAL A 118 -10.61 7.60 -18.50
C VAL A 118 -10.80 7.14 -19.97
N ALA A 119 -11.68 6.16 -20.22
CA ALA A 119 -12.18 5.95 -21.57
C ALA A 119 -13.23 7.05 -21.86
N PRO A 120 -13.12 7.77 -23.00
CA PRO A 120 -13.97 8.91 -23.32
C PRO A 120 -15.45 8.56 -23.45
#